data_AF-A0A453DP51-F1
#
_entry.id   AF-A0A453DP51-F1
#
_cell.length_a   1.000
_cell.length_b   1.000
_cell.length_c   1.000
_cell.angle_alpha   90.00
_cell.angle_beta   90.00
_cell.angle_gamma   90.00
#
_symmetry.space_group_name_H-M   'P 1'
#
loop_
_entity.id
_entity.type
_entity.pdbx_description
1 polymer ?
#
loop_
_entity_poly.entity_id
_entity_poly.type
_entity_poly.pdbx_seq_one_letter_code
_entity_poly.pdbx_strand_id
1 'polypeptide(L)'
;QEPAMASSSIAVAAALILCILVTHAHGCYAKHHAAPSAANSSWLDAKATWYGAPRGAGPDDNGGACGFKNVNLPPFSSMTSCGNQPLFKDGKGCGSCYQVRYDPPYAIISLLYTCKQLCYSL
;
A
#
# COMPACT_ATOMS: atom_id res chain seq x y z
N GLN A 1 25.06 -50.15 -4.50
CA GLN A 1 23.66 -49.72 -4.27
C GLN A 1 23.30 -48.76 -5.39
N GLU A 2 22.72 -49.30 -6.46
CA GLU A 2 22.47 -48.61 -7.73
C GLU A 2 21.21 -47.73 -7.61
N PRO A 3 21.27 -46.40 -7.84
CA PRO A 3 20.06 -45.65 -8.08
C PRO A 3 19.66 -45.87 -9.54
N ALA A 4 18.55 -46.58 -9.73
CA ALA A 4 17.92 -46.84 -11.01
C ALA A 4 17.87 -45.57 -11.88
N MET A 5 18.37 -45.67 -13.11
CA MET A 5 18.09 -44.68 -14.15
C MET A 5 16.59 -44.68 -14.42
N ALA A 6 15.86 -43.77 -13.79
CA ALA A 6 14.51 -43.46 -14.20
C ALA A 6 14.56 -43.04 -15.67
N SER A 7 13.84 -43.77 -16.54
CA SER A 7 13.68 -43.45 -17.96
C SER A 7 13.45 -41.94 -18.10
N SER A 8 14.19 -41.28 -19.00
CA SER A 8 14.19 -39.82 -19.17
C SER A 8 12.76 -39.25 -19.29
N SER A 9 11.85 -40.02 -19.88
CA SER A 9 10.43 -39.69 -20.01
C SER A 9 9.68 -39.60 -18.68
N ILE A 10 10.02 -40.47 -17.71
CA ILE A 10 9.41 -40.51 -16.37
C ILE A 10 9.94 -39.35 -15.52
N ALA A 11 11.23 -39.05 -15.62
CA ALA A 11 11.85 -37.91 -14.93
C ALA A 11 11.27 -36.57 -15.41
N VAL A 12 11.05 -36.43 -16.72
CA VAL A 12 10.42 -35.23 -17.32
C VAL A 12 8.96 -35.10 -16.89
N ALA A 13 8.19 -36.19 -16.89
CA ALA A 13 6.80 -36.17 -16.44
C ALA A 13 6.68 -35.78 -14.95
N ALA A 14 7.54 -36.32 -14.09
CA ALA A 14 7.56 -35.98 -12.67
C ALA A 14 7.91 -34.50 -12.42
N ALA A 15 8.88 -33.95 -13.17
CA ALA A 15 9.26 -32.55 -13.08
C ALA A 15 8.11 -31.61 -13.51
N LEU A 16 7.40 -31.94 -14.59
CA LEU A 16 6.25 -31.15 -15.06
C LEU A 16 5.09 -31.16 -14.05
N ILE A 17 4.78 -32.32 -13.46
CA ILE A 17 3.75 -32.43 -12.43
C ILE A 17 4.12 -31.60 -11.20
N LEU A 18 5.39 -31.64 -10.76
CA LEU A 18 5.85 -30.82 -9.63
C LEU A 18 5.73 -29.32 -9.94
N CYS A 19 6.10 -28.88 -11.14
CA CYS A 19 5.93 -27.49 -11.56
C CYS A 19 4.46 -27.06 -11.53
N ILE A 20 3.53 -27.91 -11.99
CA ILE A 20 2.08 -27.62 -11.98
C ILE A 20 1.54 -27.56 -10.54
N LEU A 21 2.03 -28.42 -9.64
CA LEU A 21 1.62 -28.39 -8.23
C LEU A 21 2.16 -27.13 -7.51
N VAL A 22 3.38 -26.71 -7.83
CA VAL A 22 3.99 -25.49 -7.25
C VAL A 22 3.30 -24.22 -7.78
N THR A 23 2.84 -24.20 -9.04
CA THR A 23 2.09 -23.06 -9.59
C THR A 23 0.65 -23.00 -9.08
N HIS A 24 0.01 -24.14 -8.79
CA HIS A 24 -1.31 -24.15 -8.13
C HIS A 24 -1.22 -23.79 -6.63
N ALA A 25 -0.13 -24.17 -5.94
CA ALA A 25 0.10 -23.79 -4.55
C ALA A 25 0.48 -22.30 -4.40
N HIS A 26 1.19 -21.73 -5.38
CA HIS A 26 1.37 -20.29 -5.55
C HIS A 26 0.28 -19.69 -6.42
N GLY A 27 -0.98 -20.10 -6.20
CA GLY A 27 -2.14 -19.46 -6.82
C GLY A 27 -1.91 -17.96 -6.81
N CYS A 28 -1.80 -17.40 -8.02
CA CYS A 28 -1.42 -16.01 -8.23
C CYS A 28 -2.33 -15.14 -7.38
N TYR A 29 -1.83 -14.80 -6.19
CA TYR A 29 -2.44 -13.82 -5.34
C TYR A 29 -2.03 -12.50 -5.98
N ALA A 30 -2.62 -12.22 -7.15
CA ALA A 30 -2.88 -10.86 -7.53
C ALA A 30 -3.74 -10.33 -6.38
N LYS A 31 -3.08 -9.71 -5.38
CA LYS A 31 -3.71 -8.72 -4.54
C LYS A 31 -4.10 -7.66 -5.57
N HIS A 32 -5.25 -7.83 -6.21
CA HIS A 32 -6.00 -6.68 -6.63
C HIS A 32 -6.19 -5.93 -5.32
N HIS A 33 -5.37 -4.90 -5.13
CA HIS A 33 -5.79 -3.77 -4.33
C HIS A 33 -7.01 -3.25 -5.08
N ALA A 34 -8.15 -3.90 -4.86
CA ALA A 34 -9.43 -3.31 -5.13
C ALA A 34 -9.36 -2.04 -4.30
N ALA A 35 -9.17 -0.91 -4.98
CA ALA A 35 -9.47 0.37 -4.39
C ALA A 35 -10.85 0.17 -3.77
N PRO A 36 -11.03 0.38 -2.46
CA PRO A 36 -12.35 0.28 -1.87
C PRO A 36 -13.24 1.15 -2.74
N SER A 37 -14.21 0.51 -3.41
CA SER A 37 -15.22 1.16 -4.21
C SER A 37 -15.71 2.32 -3.37
N ALA A 38 -15.54 3.54 -3.91
CA ALA A 38 -15.77 4.80 -3.22
C ALA A 38 -16.98 4.63 -2.31
N ALA A 39 -16.72 4.41 -1.02
CA ALA A 39 -17.78 4.22 -0.07
C ALA A 39 -18.56 5.52 -0.13
N ASN A 40 -19.85 5.43 -0.42
CA ASN A 40 -20.81 6.51 -0.33
C ASN A 40 -20.85 7.01 1.11
N SER A 41 -19.80 7.73 1.50
CA SER A 41 -19.50 8.14 2.85
C SER A 41 -19.59 9.66 2.85
N SER A 42 -20.56 10.15 3.61
CA SER A 42 -20.58 11.52 4.08
C SER A 42 -19.19 11.92 4.55
N TRP A 43 -18.80 13.17 4.27
CA TRP A 43 -17.59 13.76 4.82
C TRP A 43 -17.57 13.61 6.35
N LEU A 44 -16.42 13.21 6.89
CA LEU A 44 -16.19 13.10 8.32
C LEU A 44 -15.29 14.24 8.77
N ASP A 45 -15.60 14.81 9.93
CA ASP A 45 -14.73 15.81 10.56
C ASP A 45 -13.42 15.17 10.99
N ALA A 46 -12.31 15.83 10.67
CA ALA A 46 -10.97 15.42 11.05
C ALA A 46 -10.13 16.65 11.37
N LYS A 47 -9.16 16.49 12.26
CA LYS A 47 -8.10 17.47 12.48
C LYS A 47 -6.88 17.07 11.67
N ALA A 48 -6.25 18.03 11.02
CA ALA A 48 -5.04 17.83 10.26
C ALA A 48 -3.95 18.80 10.73
N THR A 49 -2.73 18.29 10.80
CA THR A 49 -1.50 19.05 11.00
C THR A 49 -0.47 18.60 9.96
N TRP A 50 0.64 19.32 9.86
CA TRP A 50 1.73 18.99 8.94
C TRP A 50 3.05 18.96 9.70
N TYR A 51 4.06 18.32 9.11
CA TYR A 51 5.41 18.22 9.66
C TYR A 51 6.42 18.12 8.51
N GLY A 52 7.70 18.36 8.81
CA GLY A 52 8.76 18.34 7.80
C GLY A 52 8.92 19.67 7.08
N ALA A 53 9.47 19.64 5.86
CA ALA A 53 9.63 20.83 5.05
C ALA A 53 8.29 21.31 4.46
N PRO A 54 8.04 22.63 4.31
CA PRO A 54 6.78 23.18 3.78
C PRO A 54 6.35 22.68 2.40
N ARG A 55 7.29 22.16 1.60
CA ARG A 55 7.04 21.52 0.29
C ARG A 55 7.59 20.09 0.21
N GLY A 56 7.88 19.48 1.36
CA GLY A 56 8.42 18.13 1.47
C GLY A 56 7.32 17.07 1.60
N ALA A 57 7.74 15.80 1.67
CA ALA A 57 6.84 14.65 1.79
C ALA A 57 6.67 14.18 3.27
N GLY A 58 6.84 15.09 4.21
CA GLY A 58 6.93 14.81 5.64
C GLY A 58 8.39 14.58 6.09
N PRO A 59 8.84 13.34 6.38
CA PRO A 59 10.18 13.11 6.93
C PRO A 59 11.30 13.44 5.94
N ASP A 60 12.46 13.81 6.47
CA ASP A 60 13.65 14.15 5.66
C ASP A 60 14.16 12.97 4.81
N ASP A 61 13.91 11.72 5.25
CA ASP A 61 14.26 10.51 4.50
C ASP A 61 13.28 10.18 3.35
N ASN A 62 12.23 10.98 3.16
CA ASN A 62 11.15 10.75 2.21
C ASN A 62 10.53 9.34 2.32
N GLY A 63 10.48 8.80 3.55
CA GLY A 63 9.96 7.46 3.85
C GLY A 63 8.73 7.46 4.77
N GLY A 64 8.41 6.30 5.34
CA GLY A 64 7.37 6.14 6.37
C GLY A 64 7.29 4.72 6.91
N ALA A 65 6.50 4.51 7.97
CA ALA A 65 6.30 3.21 8.62
C ALA A 65 5.72 2.13 7.68
N CYS A 66 5.06 2.53 6.59
CA CYS A 66 4.58 1.61 5.55
C CYS A 66 5.68 1.04 4.65
N GLY A 67 6.95 1.44 4.84
CA GLY A 67 8.07 0.97 4.01
C GLY A 67 8.20 1.65 2.65
N PHE A 68 7.33 2.60 2.31
CA PHE A 68 7.49 3.44 1.13
C PHE A 68 8.74 4.32 1.25
N LYS A 69 9.40 4.56 0.12
CA LYS A 69 10.56 5.43 -0.04
C LYS A 69 10.37 6.32 -1.26
N ASN A 70 11.15 7.39 -1.34
CA ASN A 70 11.08 8.38 -2.42
C ASN A 70 9.66 8.93 -2.61
N VAL A 71 8.91 9.12 -1.52
CA VAL A 71 7.51 9.56 -1.60
C VAL A 71 7.35 11.01 -2.08
N ASN A 72 8.46 11.73 -2.23
CA ASN A 72 8.53 13.02 -2.91
C ASN A 72 8.46 12.92 -4.44
N LEU A 73 8.70 11.73 -5.01
CA LEU A 73 8.63 11.47 -6.46
C LEU A 73 7.27 10.88 -6.86
N PRO A 74 6.92 10.92 -8.15
CA PRO A 74 5.78 10.17 -8.66
C PRO A 74 5.85 8.67 -8.30
N PRO A 75 4.72 8.02 -7.97
CA PRO A 75 3.35 8.54 -8.08
C PRO A 75 2.86 9.35 -6.87
N PHE A 76 3.61 9.36 -5.76
CA PHE A 76 3.16 10.03 -4.53
C PHE A 76 3.31 11.55 -4.61
N SER A 77 4.38 12.05 -5.22
CA SER A 77 4.61 13.48 -5.48
C SER A 77 4.40 14.36 -4.23
N SER A 78 4.88 13.90 -3.08
CA SER A 78 4.68 14.51 -1.75
C SER A 78 3.24 14.56 -1.24
N MET A 79 2.26 13.99 -1.95
CA MET A 79 0.86 13.84 -1.52
C MET A 79 0.69 12.65 -0.58
N THR A 80 1.41 12.68 0.54
CA THR A 80 1.33 11.64 1.58
C THR A 80 0.84 12.21 2.90
N SER A 81 0.20 11.37 3.70
CA SER A 81 -0.32 11.72 5.01
C SER A 81 -0.02 10.62 6.04
N CYS A 82 -0.27 10.96 7.29
CA CYS A 82 -0.21 10.02 8.40
C CYS A 82 -1.60 9.92 9.00
N GLY A 83 -2.04 8.70 9.26
CA GLY A 83 -3.34 8.43 9.87
C GLY A 83 -3.20 8.11 11.35
N ASN A 84 -4.21 8.43 12.16
CA ASN A 84 -4.33 7.89 13.52
C ASN A 84 -4.69 6.39 13.49
N GLN A 85 -4.84 5.76 14.66
CA GLN A 85 -5.09 4.32 14.81
C GLN A 85 -6.22 3.78 13.90
N PRO A 86 -7.39 4.45 13.79
CA PRO A 86 -8.47 3.99 12.92
C PRO A 86 -8.14 4.01 11.42
N LEU A 87 -7.21 4.85 10.98
CA LEU A 87 -6.80 4.96 9.58
C LEU A 87 -5.61 4.05 9.28
N PHE A 88 -4.57 4.08 10.10
CA PHE A 88 -3.36 3.27 9.88
C PHE A 88 -3.57 1.78 10.16
N LYS A 89 -4.42 1.44 11.14
CA LYS A 89 -4.84 0.07 11.47
C LYS A 89 -3.66 -0.91 11.59
N ASP A 90 -2.66 -0.56 12.39
CA ASP A 90 -1.43 -1.35 12.57
C ASP A 90 -0.76 -1.72 11.23
N GLY A 91 -0.72 -0.77 10.29
CA GLY A 91 -0.13 -0.92 8.96
C GLY A 91 -1.08 -1.48 7.91
N LYS A 92 -2.26 -1.98 8.27
CA LYS A 92 -3.26 -2.45 7.28
C LYS A 92 -3.85 -1.32 6.45
N GLY A 93 -3.77 -0.09 6.94
CA GLY A 93 -4.16 1.13 6.21
C GLY A 93 -3.10 1.67 5.25
N CYS A 94 -1.90 1.08 5.21
CA CYS A 94 -0.83 1.51 4.32
C CYS A 94 -1.27 1.50 2.86
N GLY A 95 -1.03 2.61 2.16
CA GLY A 95 -1.43 2.77 0.77
C GLY A 95 -2.90 3.18 0.57
N SER A 96 -3.68 3.33 1.63
CA SER A 96 -5.04 3.86 1.53
C SER A 96 -5.02 5.33 1.14
N CYS A 97 -5.92 5.73 0.24
CA CYS A 97 -6.07 7.10 -0.21
C CYS A 97 -7.27 7.77 0.46
N TYR A 98 -7.07 9.00 0.92
CA TYR A 98 -8.10 9.80 1.59
C TYR A 98 -8.22 11.14 0.90
N GLN A 99 -9.46 11.52 0.58
CA GLN A 99 -9.76 12.86 0.11
C GLN A 99 -9.96 13.76 1.33
N VAL A 100 -9.13 14.79 1.44
CA VAL A 100 -9.22 15.79 2.50
C VAL A 100 -9.66 17.09 1.86
N ARG A 101 -10.63 17.75 2.48
CA ARG A 101 -11.06 19.08 2.07
C ARG A 101 -11.01 20.06 3.22
N TYR A 102 -10.65 21.29 2.92
CA TYR A 102 -10.80 22.44 3.80
C TYR A 102 -11.91 23.33 3.23
N ASP A 103 -12.88 23.70 4.06
CA ASP A 103 -14.07 24.48 3.67
C ASP A 103 -14.21 25.80 4.48
N PRO A 104 -13.33 26.78 4.25
CA PRO A 104 -13.49 28.16 4.70
C PRO A 104 -14.57 28.87 3.87
N PRO A 105 -15.10 30.04 4.32
CA PRO A 105 -16.28 30.67 3.73
C PRO A 105 -16.22 31.01 2.22
N TYR A 106 -15.06 30.91 1.56
CA TYR A 106 -14.89 31.31 0.15
C TYR A 106 -13.98 30.39 -0.70
N ALA A 107 -13.55 29.21 -0.21
CA ALA A 107 -12.71 28.32 -1.00
C ALA A 107 -12.89 26.85 -0.61
N ILE A 108 -12.95 25.95 -1.58
CA ILE A 108 -12.89 24.50 -1.34
C ILE A 108 -11.60 23.99 -1.98
N ILE A 109 -10.67 23.51 -1.16
CA ILE A 109 -9.48 22.82 -1.64
C ILE A 109 -9.65 21.35 -1.31
N SER A 110 -9.62 20.48 -2.33
CA SER A 110 -9.67 19.02 -2.17
C SER A 110 -8.38 18.38 -2.65
N LEU A 111 -7.76 17.59 -1.79
CA LEU A 111 -6.48 16.94 -2.06
C LEU A 111 -6.58 15.46 -1.68
N LEU A 112 -5.99 14.60 -2.51
CA LEU A 112 -5.92 13.17 -2.25
C LEU A 112 -4.57 12.85 -1.61
N TYR A 113 -4.58 12.22 -0.44
CA TYR A 113 -3.34 11.85 0.26
C TYR A 113 -3.28 10.35 0.49
N THR A 114 -2.08 9.78 0.38
CA THR A 114 -1.84 8.38 0.73
C THR A 114 -1.32 8.23 2.17
N CYS A 115 -1.96 7.38 2.96
CA CYS A 115 -1.50 7.06 4.31
C CYS A 115 -0.22 6.22 4.26
N LYS A 116 0.87 6.78 4.82
CA LYS A 116 2.20 6.14 4.86
C LYS A 116 2.70 5.76 6.25
N GLN A 117 2.03 6.21 7.31
CA GLN A 117 2.41 5.89 8.69
C GLN A 117 1.31 6.24 9.70
N LEU A 118 1.52 5.78 10.93
CA LEU A 118 0.74 6.13 12.11
C LEU A 118 1.18 7.47 12.71
N CYS A 119 0.22 8.30 13.09
CA CYS A 119 0.42 9.43 13.99
C CYS A 119 -0.44 9.24 15.24
N TYR A 120 0.19 9.15 16.42
CA TYR A 120 -0.49 8.93 17.70
C TYR A 120 -1.13 10.19 18.32
N SER A 121 -1.39 11.22 17.50
CA SER A 121 -1.77 12.60 17.87
C SER A 121 -0.58 13.53 18.10
N LEU A 122 -0.68 14.72 17.49
CA LEU A 122 -0.13 15.99 17.97
C LEU A 122 -1.25 16.69 18.74
#